data_AF-A0A838Q0W4-F1
#
_entry.id   AF-A0A838Q0W4-F1
#
_cell.length_a   1.000
_cell.length_b   1.000
_cell.length_c   1.000
_cell.angle_alpha   90.00
_cell.angle_beta   90.00
_cell.angle_gamma   90.00
#
_symmetry.space_group_name_H-M   'P 1'
#
loop_
_entity.id
_entity.type
_entity.pdbx_description
1 polymer ?
#
loop_
_entity_poly.entity_id
_entity_poly.type
_entity_poly.pdbx_seq_one_letter_code
_entity_poly.pdbx_strand_id
1 'polypeptide(L)' 'MPTDEAARLRTALALFDDGVALMRQNLRRADRDASEDEIARRLGAWLRHRPGAEHGDGAGHPVPDRLR' A
#
# COMPACT_ATOMS: atom_id res chain seq x y z
N MET A 1 19.27 21.77 -0.13
CA MET A 1 17.91 22.10 -0.59
C MET A 1 16.98 22.06 0.60
N PRO A 2 16.33 23.17 1.00
CA PRO A 2 15.21 23.09 1.93
C PRO A 2 14.17 22.17 1.27
N THR A 3 13.82 21.07 1.92
CA THR A 3 12.84 20.13 1.38
C THR A 3 11.46 20.75 1.47
N ASP A 4 10.79 20.96 0.34
CA ASP A 4 9.36 21.27 0.35
C ASP A 4 8.62 20.03 0.91
N GLU A 5 8.32 20.06 2.21
CA GLU A 5 7.62 18.99 2.92
C GLU A 5 6.26 18.69 2.28
N ALA A 6 5.59 19.71 1.74
CA ALA A 6 4.34 19.54 1.03
C ALA A 6 4.56 18.81 -0.30
N ALA A 7 5.63 19.09 -1.04
CA ALA A 7 5.98 18.31 -2.23
C ALA A 7 6.28 16.85 -1.88
N ARG A 8 7.04 16.60 -0.82
CA ARG A 8 7.32 15.22 -0.37
C ARG A 8 6.05 14.46 -0.01
N LEU A 9 5.13 15.10 0.71
CA LEU A 9 3.84 14.50 1.04
C LEU A 9 3.02 14.20 -0.22
N ARG A 10 2.92 15.16 -1.16
CA ARG A 10 2.22 14.94 -2.44
C ARG A 10 2.80 13.77 -3.22
N THR A 11 4.12 13.67 -3.29
CA THR A 11 4.80 12.54 -3.94
C THR A 11 4.49 11.22 -3.23
N ALA A 12 4.51 11.19 -1.90
CA ALA A 12 4.19 9.98 -1.15
C ALA A 12 2.75 9.50 -1.38
N LEU A 13 1.78 10.43 -1.42
CA LEU A 13 0.39 10.12 -1.72
C LEU A 13 0.21 9.63 -3.16
N ALA A 14 0.87 10.26 -4.13
CA ALA A 14 0.83 9.80 -5.52
C ALA A 14 1.39 8.37 -5.68
N LEU A 15 2.54 8.09 -5.04
CA LEU A 15 3.12 6.74 -5.04
C LEU A 15 2.22 5.71 -4.36
N PHE A 16 1.50 6.11 -3.30
CA PHE A 16 0.51 5.26 -2.66
C PHE A 16 -0.63 4.91 -3.63
N ASP A 17 -1.22 5.92 -4.29
CA ASP A 17 -2.32 5.72 -5.24
C ASP A 17 -1.90 4.81 -6.40
N ASP A 18 -0.71 5.04 -6.97
CA ASP A 18 -0.14 4.19 -8.03
C ASP A 18 0.05 2.74 -7.55
N GLY A 19 0.54 2.55 -6.32
CA GLY A 19 0.70 1.23 -5.71
C GLY A 19 -0.63 0.50 -5.52
N VAL A 20 -1.67 1.22 -5.09
CA VAL A 20 -3.03 0.66 -4.95
C VAL A 20 -3.59 0.23 -6.32
N ALA A 21 -3.42 1.06 -7.35
CA ALA A 21 -3.85 0.74 -8.72
C ALA A 21 -3.13 -0.50 -9.26
N LEU A 22 -1.81 -0.59 -9.04
CA LEU A 22 -1.01 -1.75 -9.43
C LEU A 22 -1.48 -3.03 -8.72
N MET A 23 -1.71 -2.97 -7.41
CA MET A 23 -2.17 -4.15 -6.66
C MET A 23 -3.56 -4.61 -7.12
N ARG A 24 -4.47 -3.67 -7.44
CA ARG A 24 -5.77 -4.00 -8.03
C ARG A 24 -5.59 -4.80 -9.34
N GLN A 25 -4.67 -4.38 -10.21
CA GLN A 25 -4.37 -5.11 -11.44
C GLN A 25 -3.74 -6.48 -11.16
N ASN A 26 -2.87 -6.60 -10.16
CA ASN A 26 -2.31 -7.89 -9.75
C ASN A 26 -3.40 -8.88 -9.32
N LEU A 27 -4.37 -8.42 -8.52
CA LEU A 27 -5.50 -9.25 -8.10
C LEU A 27 -6.36 -9.72 -9.27
N ARG A 28 -6.64 -8.84 -10.25
CA ARG A 28 -7.34 -9.21 -11.49
C ARG A 28 -6.58 -10.23 -12.34
N ARG A 29 -5.24 -10.14 -12.37
CA ARG A 29 -4.40 -11.09 -13.11
C ARG A 29 -4.36 -12.45 -12.44
N ALA A 30 -4.36 -12.48 -11.11
CA ALA A 30 -4.37 -13.73 -10.33
C ALA A 30 -5.70 -14.48 -10.43
N ASP A 31 -6.81 -13.76 -10.57
CA ASP A 31 -8.15 -14.33 -10.65
C ASP A 31 -9.00 -13.52 -11.64
N ARG A 32 -9.16 -14.06 -12.85
CA ARG A 32 -9.83 -13.37 -13.96
C ARG A 32 -11.35 -13.31 -13.80
N ASP A 33 -11.91 -14.22 -13.02
CA ASP A 33 -13.35 -14.37 -12.81
C ASP A 33 -13.83 -13.61 -11.56
N ALA A 34 -12.89 -13.06 -10.77
CA ALA A 34 -13.23 -12.23 -9.62
C ALA A 34 -14.04 -10.99 -10.04
N SER A 35 -15.16 -10.78 -9.35
CA SER A 35 -15.95 -9.55 -9.49
C SER A 35 -15.20 -8.33 -8.95
N GLU A 36 -15.65 -7.13 -9.34
CA GLU A 36 -15.07 -5.88 -8.82
C GLU A 36 -15.19 -5.76 -7.30
N ASP A 37 -16.30 -6.20 -6.71
CA ASP A 37 -16.52 -6.17 -5.27
C ASP A 37 -15.56 -7.12 -4.54
N GLU A 38 -15.33 -8.30 -5.12
CA GLU A 38 -14.37 -9.27 -4.58
C GLU A 38 -12.94 -8.75 -4.66
N ILE A 39 -12.56 -8.11 -5.77
CA ILE A 39 -11.26 -7.44 -5.91
C ILE A 39 -11.12 -6.32 -4.87
N ALA A 40 -12.13 -5.47 -4.69
CA ALA A 40 -12.11 -4.38 -3.71
C ALA A 40 -11.96 -4.91 -2.27
N ARG A 41 -12.67 -5.99 -1.93
CA ARG A 41 -12.58 -6.66 -0.63
C ARG A 41 -11.16 -7.21 -0.38
N ARG A 42 -10.60 -7.92 -1.35
CA ARG A 42 -9.23 -8.48 -1.28
C ARG A 42 -8.19 -7.36 -1.19
N LEU A 43 -8.35 -6.29 -1.96
CA LEU A 43 -7.47 -5.13 -1.92
C LEU A 43 -7.48 -4.46 -0.53
N GLY A 44 -8.66 -4.28 0.06
CA GLY A 44 -8.79 -3.77 1.42
C GLY A 44 -8.14 -4.67 2.47
N ALA A 45 -8.26 -5.99 2.33
CA ALA A 45 -7.56 -6.93 3.20
C ALA A 45 -6.05 -6.84 3.04
N TRP A 46 -5.56 -6.74 1.80
CA TRP A 46 -4.15 -6.58 1.50
C TRP A 46 -3.58 -5.28 2.08
N LEU A 47 -4.30 -4.15 1.99
CA LEU A 47 -3.83 -2.87 2.56
C LEU A 47 -3.67 -2.89 4.08
N ARG A 48 -4.46 -3.70 4.79
CA ARG A 48 -4.37 -3.83 6.26
C ARG A 48 -3.23 -4.74 6.72
N HIS A 49 -3.00 -5.84 5.99
CA HIS A 49 -2.05 -6.87 6.43
C HIS A 49 -0.71 -6.85 5.69
N ARG A 50 -0.72 -6.40 4.43
CA ARG A 50 0.44 -6.30 3.51
C ARG A 50 1.42 -7.47 3.65
N PRO A 51 1.01 -8.71 3.31
CA PRO A 51 1.85 -9.89 3.45
C PRO A 51 3.19 -9.72 2.70
N GLY A 52 4.30 -10.00 3.37
CA GLY A 52 5.67 -9.80 2.89
C GLY A 52 6.25 -8.40 3.13
N ALA A 53 5.46 -7.46 3.64
CA ALA A 53 5.86 -6.10 4.00
C ALA A 53 5.33 -5.69 5.38
N GLU A 54 5.18 -6.66 6.29
CA GLU A 54 4.64 -6.45 7.64
C GLU A 54 5.45 -5.44 8.45
N HIS A 55 6.73 -5.28 8.10
CA HIS A 55 7.68 -4.36 8.74
C HIS A 55 7.99 -3.13 7.88
N GLY A 56 7.26 -2.93 6.77
CA GLY A 56 7.53 -1.91 5.77
C GLY A 56 8.45 -2.38 4.64
N ASP A 57 8.57 -1.54 3.60
CA ASP A 57 9.29 -1.86 2.35
C ASP A 57 10.75 -1.40 2.35
N GLY A 58 11.18 -0.72 3.40
CA GLY A 58 12.52 -0.13 3.51
C GLY A 58 13.37 -0.81 4.58
N ALA A 59 14.69 -0.72 4.44
CA ALA A 59 15.59 -1.07 5.53
C ALA A 59 15.33 -0.13 6.72
N GLY A 60 15.03 -0.70 7.88
CA GLY A 60 14.68 0.05 9.09
C GLY A 60 14.55 -0.87 10.30
N HIS A 61 14.32 -0.29 11.47
CA HIS A 61 13.98 -1.04 12.68
C HIS A 61 12.53 -0.73 13.03
N PRO A 62 11.70 -1.74 13.34
CA PRO A 62 10.35 -1.50 13.79
C PRO A 62 10.39 -0.54 14.99
N VAL A 63 9.65 0.57 14.91
CA VAL A 63 9.43 1.42 16.08
C VAL A 63 8.41 0.71 16.98
N PRO A 64 8.69 0.57 18.28
CA PRO A 64 7.71 -0.01 19.20
C PRO A 64 6.40 0.78 19.13
N ASP A 65 5.30 0.05 19.17
CA ASP A 65 3.96 0.62 19.15
C ASP A 65 3.82 1.58 20.36
N ARG A 66 3.73 2.88 20.09
CA ARG A 66 3.69 3.92 21.16
C ARG A 66 2.32 4.03 21.84
N LEU A 67 1.40 3.13 21.52
CA LEU A 67 0.01 3.14 21.98
C LEU A 67 -0.35 1.97 22.90
N ARG A 68 0.62 1.41 23.64
CA ARG A 68 0.36 0.50 24.76
C ARG A 68 0.99 0.97 26.05
#